data_AF-A0A524JAG3-F1
#
_entry.id   AF-A0A524JAG3-F1
#
_cell.length_a   1.000
_cell.length_b   1.000
_cell.length_c   1.000
_cell.angle_alpha   90.00
_cell.angle_beta   90.00
_cell.angle_gamma   90.00
#
_symmetry.space_group_name_H-M   'P 1'
#
loop_
_entity.id
_entity.type
_entity.pdbx_description
1 polymer ?
#
loop_
_entity_poly.entity_id
_entity_poly.type
_entity_poly.pdbx_seq_one_letter_code
_entity_poly.pdbx_strand_id
1 'polypeptide(L)'
;MFDLHKTYQYNFPTTIRCGAGVIKELVHYLRNHALKRPLLVTDATVADLPFFVGITKELLKNGFHVEVYKDMHKNPVKSDVIKGGDRYHQTQSDCIVGIGGGVALDVSRAIALRVNHNRDLFDYDDLIGGDQFVTEEVPHFIT
;
A
#
# COMPACT_ATOMS: atom_id res chain seq x y z
N MET A 1 -0.88 -33.52 4.75
CA MET A 1 -0.07 -33.58 5.99
C MET A 1 1.35 -33.18 5.61
N PHE A 2 2.02 -32.34 6.41
CA PHE A 2 3.40 -31.92 6.13
C PHE A 2 4.32 -33.14 6.25
N ASP A 3 5.03 -33.50 5.19
CA ASP A 3 5.93 -34.67 5.18
C ASP A 3 7.26 -34.30 5.83
N LEU A 4 7.53 -34.87 7.00
CA LEU A 4 8.71 -34.56 7.82
C LEU A 4 10.03 -35.09 7.24
N HIS A 5 9.99 -35.95 6.21
CA HIS A 5 11.18 -36.48 5.53
C HIS A 5 11.61 -35.66 4.31
N LYS A 6 10.86 -34.61 3.97
CA LYS A 6 11.21 -33.67 2.90
C LYS A 6 11.81 -32.37 3.45
N THR A 7 12.83 -31.87 2.76
CA THR A 7 13.35 -30.52 3.00
C THR A 7 12.48 -29.52 2.25
N TYR A 8 12.02 -28.49 2.94
CA TYR A 8 11.29 -27.36 2.35
C TYR A 8 12.07 -26.09 2.66
N GLN A 9 12.30 -25.27 1.63
CA GLN A 9 12.90 -23.94 1.76
C GLN A 9 11.85 -22.90 1.38
N TYR A 10 11.70 -21.88 2.22
CA TYR A 10 10.84 -20.73 1.95
C TYR A 10 11.66 -19.45 2.11
N ASN A 11 11.50 -18.52 1.18
CA ASN A 11 12.10 -17.19 1.26
C ASN A 11 11.00 -16.16 0.97
N PHE A 12 10.81 -15.22 1.90
CA PHE A 12 9.96 -14.04 1.71
C PHE A 12 10.87 -12.82 1.78
N PRO A 13 11.19 -12.16 0.65
CA PRO A 13 12.07 -11.00 0.65
C PRO A 13 11.46 -9.80 1.41
N THR A 14 10.13 -9.78 1.54
CA THR A 14 9.40 -8.75 2.29
C THR A 14 9.50 -8.99 3.79
N THR A 15 9.96 -7.99 4.53
CA THR A 15 9.97 -8.02 5.99
C THR A 15 8.54 -7.96 6.53
N ILE A 16 8.16 -8.93 7.38
CA ILE A 16 6.83 -8.99 8.00
C ILE A 16 6.97 -8.68 9.49
N ARG A 17 6.21 -7.70 9.98
CA ARG A 17 6.10 -7.39 11.41
C ARG A 17 4.70 -7.69 11.89
N CYS A 18 4.59 -8.59 12.88
CA CYS A 18 3.32 -9.11 13.39
C CYS A 18 3.32 -9.12 14.91
N GLY A 19 2.16 -8.85 15.52
CA GLY A 19 1.97 -8.83 16.96
C GLY A 19 1.09 -7.68 17.42
N ALA A 20 0.56 -7.78 18.64
CA ALA A 20 -0.24 -6.70 19.21
C ALA A 20 0.61 -5.43 19.37
N GLY A 21 0.15 -4.32 18.76
CA GLY A 21 0.79 -3.02 18.90
C GLY A 21 1.85 -2.67 17.85
N VAL A 22 2.17 -3.56 16.89
CA VAL A 22 3.15 -3.26 15.82
C VAL A 22 2.80 -2.00 15.01
N ILE A 23 1.51 -1.68 14.86
CA ILE A 23 1.07 -0.46 14.18
C ILE A 23 1.62 0.83 14.82
N LYS A 24 1.98 0.82 16.12
CA LYS A 24 2.58 1.97 16.80
C LYS A 24 3.99 2.29 16.28
N GLU A 25 4.64 1.35 15.60
CA GLU A 25 5.95 1.54 15.01
C GLU A 25 5.90 2.40 13.74
N LEU A 26 4.73 2.58 13.11
CA LEU A 26 4.58 3.26 11.82
C LEU A 26 5.17 4.68 11.83
N VAL A 27 4.95 5.46 12.89
CA VAL A 27 5.53 6.81 13.03
C VAL A 27 7.06 6.76 12.98
N HIS A 28 7.67 5.83 13.71
CA HIS A 28 9.12 5.69 13.76
C HIS A 28 9.65 5.18 12.42
N TYR A 29 8.97 4.21 11.82
CA TYR A 29 9.30 3.68 10.51
C TYR A 29 9.35 4.79 9.45
N LEU A 30 8.28 5.58 9.32
CA LEU A 30 8.21 6.65 8.32
C LEU A 30 9.31 7.70 8.54
N ARG A 31 9.60 8.08 9.80
CA ARG A 31 10.69 9.02 10.12
C ARG A 31 12.06 8.48 9.73
N ASN A 32 12.35 7.22 10.04
CA ASN A 32 13.65 6.61 9.73
C ASN A 32 13.89 6.48 8.22
N HIS A 33 12.83 6.43 7.42
CA HIS A 33 12.90 6.41 5.95
C HIS A 33 12.75 7.80 5.33
N ALA A 34 12.80 8.88 6.13
CA ALA A 34 12.63 10.26 5.68
C ALA A 34 11.33 10.54 4.90
N LEU A 35 10.27 9.75 5.17
CA LEU A 35 8.94 9.92 4.59
C LEU A 35 8.13 10.90 5.42
N LYS A 36 7.29 11.71 4.78
CA LYS A 36 6.59 12.83 5.43
C LYS A 36 5.12 12.95 5.02
N ARG A 37 4.75 12.41 3.85
CA ARG A 37 3.46 12.68 3.21
C ARG A 37 2.78 11.37 2.75
N PRO A 38 2.42 10.48 3.69
CA PRO A 38 1.85 9.18 3.35
C PRO A 38 0.45 9.33 2.73
N LEU A 39 0.22 8.60 1.65
CA LEU A 39 -1.13 8.28 1.17
C LEU A 39 -1.60 6.99 1.85
N LEU A 40 -2.55 7.10 2.78
CA LEU A 40 -3.21 5.95 3.39
C LEU A 40 -4.29 5.43 2.44
N VAL A 41 -4.16 4.18 1.99
CA VAL A 41 -5.12 3.53 1.10
C VAL A 41 -5.91 2.50 1.92
N THR A 42 -7.22 2.67 1.99
CA THR A 42 -8.12 1.83 2.80
C THR A 42 -9.49 1.70 2.14
N ASP A 43 -10.27 0.68 2.45
CA ASP A 43 -11.68 0.66 2.04
C ASP A 43 -12.55 1.58 2.92
N ALA A 44 -13.74 1.92 2.43
CA ALA A 44 -14.68 2.82 3.11
C ALA A 44 -15.16 2.28 4.47
N THR A 45 -15.22 0.96 4.66
CA THR A 45 -15.65 0.37 5.94
C THR A 45 -14.55 0.57 6.98
N VAL A 46 -13.30 0.27 6.63
CA VAL A 46 -12.15 0.42 7.52
C VAL A 46 -11.85 1.88 7.84
N ALA A 47 -12.05 2.78 6.89
CA ALA A 47 -11.76 4.21 7.07
C ALA A 47 -12.52 4.87 8.24
N ASP A 48 -13.70 4.36 8.58
CA ASP A 48 -14.54 4.92 9.64
C ASP A 48 -14.35 4.18 10.98
N LEU A 49 -13.52 3.13 11.03
CA LEU A 49 -13.27 2.39 12.26
C LEU A 49 -12.35 3.16 13.22
N PRO A 50 -12.58 3.05 14.56
CA PRO A 50 -11.81 3.79 15.55
C PRO A 50 -10.29 3.60 15.47
N PHE A 51 -9.83 2.39 15.10
CA PHE A 51 -8.40 2.11 14.99
C PHE A 51 -7.76 2.88 13.83
N PHE A 52 -8.42 2.96 12.67
CA PHE A 52 -7.91 3.69 11.51
C PHE A 52 -7.87 5.19 11.79
N VAL A 53 -8.94 5.73 12.37
CA VAL A 53 -8.98 7.12 12.84
C VAL A 53 -7.85 7.40 13.85
N GLY A 54 -7.54 6.43 14.72
CA GLY A 54 -6.41 6.49 15.64
C GLY A 54 -5.06 6.59 14.93
N ILE A 55 -4.82 5.78 13.90
CA ILE A 55 -3.60 5.82 13.08
C ILE A 55 -3.44 7.19 12.43
N THR A 56 -4.48 7.68 11.75
CA THR A 56 -4.46 8.98 11.07
C THR A 56 -4.18 10.12 12.05
N LYS A 57 -4.83 10.12 13.23
CA LYS A 57 -4.57 11.12 14.28
C LYS A 57 -3.15 11.07 14.81
N GLU A 58 -2.60 9.88 15.03
CA GLU A 58 -1.23 9.71 15.54
C GLU A 58 -0.20 10.22 14.53
N LEU A 59 -0.39 9.94 13.24
CA LEU A 59 0.45 10.49 12.18
C LEU A 59 0.35 12.02 12.11
N LEU A 60 -0.85 12.60 12.10
CA LEU A 60 -1.02 14.06 12.09
C LEU A 60 -0.36 14.73 13.31
N LYS A 61 -0.55 14.16 14.50
CA LYS A 61 0.08 14.63 15.76
C LYS A 61 1.60 14.60 15.69
N ASN A 62 2.18 13.66 14.94
CA ASN A 62 3.61 13.52 14.75
C ASN A 62 4.17 14.34 13.57
N GLY A 63 3.33 15.19 12.97
CA GLY A 63 3.70 16.18 11.96
C GLY A 63 3.75 15.62 10.53
N PHE A 64 3.07 14.53 10.22
CA PHE A 64 2.95 14.02 8.85
C PHE A 64 1.82 14.74 8.10
N HIS A 65 1.98 14.92 6.78
CA HIS A 65 0.91 15.40 5.90
C HIS A 65 0.16 14.19 5.34
N VAL A 66 -0.84 13.74 6.11
CA VAL A 66 -1.55 12.49 5.82
C VAL A 66 -2.69 12.74 4.85
N GLU A 67 -2.75 11.94 3.80
CA GLU A 67 -3.88 11.89 2.88
C GLU A 67 -4.54 10.52 2.93
N VAL A 68 -5.86 10.47 2.77
CA VAL A 68 -6.62 9.24 2.83
C VAL A 68 -7.33 9.03 1.51
N TYR A 69 -7.04 7.90 0.86
CA TYR A 69 -7.76 7.41 -0.31
C TYR A 69 -8.64 6.23 0.09
N LYS A 70 -9.96 6.40 -0.07
CA LYS A 70 -10.97 5.39 0.28
C LYS A 70 -12.08 5.18 -0.76
N ASP A 71 -11.98 5.84 -1.91
CA ASP A 71 -12.96 5.76 -2.99
C ASP A 71 -12.65 4.56 -3.89
N MET A 72 -13.04 3.36 -3.45
CA MET A 72 -12.82 2.12 -4.19
C MET A 72 -14.04 1.21 -4.14
N HIS A 73 -14.21 0.41 -5.18
CA HIS A 73 -15.29 -0.57 -5.24
C HIS A 73 -14.95 -1.82 -4.41
N LYS A 74 -15.97 -2.54 -3.93
CA LYS A 74 -15.79 -3.84 -3.27
C LYS A 74 -15.10 -4.87 -4.17
N ASN A 75 -15.38 -4.79 -5.47
CA ASN A 75 -14.66 -5.50 -6.51
C ASN A 75 -13.88 -4.44 -7.29
N PRO A 76 -12.57 -4.27 -7.01
CA PRO A 76 -11.77 -3.20 -7.59
C PRO A 76 -11.85 -3.15 -9.11
N VAL A 77 -11.93 -1.94 -9.62
CA VAL A 77 -11.86 -1.67 -11.06
C VAL A 77 -10.70 -0.72 -11.35
N LYS A 78 -10.27 -0.66 -12.61
CA LYS A 78 -9.15 0.17 -13.06
C LYS A 78 -9.25 1.64 -12.61
N SER A 79 -10.46 2.21 -12.57
CA SER A 79 -10.66 3.59 -12.11
C SER A 79 -10.28 3.81 -10.65
N ASP A 80 -10.36 2.78 -9.81
CA ASP A 80 -9.98 2.86 -8.40
C ASP A 80 -8.47 3.02 -8.25
N VAL A 81 -7.70 2.50 -9.20
CA VAL A 81 -6.24 2.63 -9.22
C VAL A 81 -5.83 3.98 -9.81
N ILE A 82 -6.47 4.39 -10.92
CA ILE A 82 -6.20 5.67 -11.57
C ILE A 82 -6.44 6.83 -10.60
N LYS A 83 -7.62 6.89 -9.98
CA LYS A 83 -7.97 7.94 -9.02
C LYS A 83 -7.02 7.96 -7.80
N GLY A 84 -6.57 6.79 -7.35
CA GLY A 84 -5.61 6.69 -6.26
C GLY A 84 -4.22 7.21 -6.63
N GLY A 85 -3.74 6.89 -7.84
CA GLY A 85 -2.49 7.43 -8.39
C GLY A 85 -2.56 8.95 -8.63
N ASP A 86 -3.70 9.43 -9.16
CA ASP A 86 -3.93 10.86 -9.33
C ASP A 86 -3.94 11.58 -7.99
N ARG A 87 -4.56 10.97 -6.96
CA ARG A 87 -4.54 11.50 -5.60
C ARG A 87 -3.11 11.58 -5.07
N TYR A 88 -2.30 10.52 -5.20
CA TYR A 88 -0.89 10.52 -4.80
C TYR A 88 -0.13 11.73 -5.38
N HIS A 89 -0.29 11.98 -6.68
CA HIS A 89 0.36 13.10 -7.37
C HIS A 89 -0.19 14.48 -6.95
N GLN A 90 -1.52 14.63 -6.93
CA GLN A 90 -2.19 15.88 -6.54
C GLN A 90 -1.82 16.29 -5.13
N THR A 91 -1.73 15.31 -4.24
CA THR A 91 -1.34 15.59 -2.88
C THR A 91 0.15 15.66 -2.71
N GLN A 92 0.99 15.32 -3.69
CA GLN A 92 2.47 15.26 -3.61
C GLN A 92 2.98 14.19 -2.61
N SER A 93 2.23 13.12 -2.42
CA SER A 93 2.57 12.06 -1.47
C SER A 93 3.94 11.44 -1.79
N ASP A 94 4.62 10.93 -0.76
CA ASP A 94 5.98 10.36 -0.89
C ASP A 94 6.03 8.85 -0.58
N CYS A 95 4.97 8.29 -0.01
CA CYS A 95 4.80 6.87 0.18
C CYS A 95 3.33 6.45 0.20
N ILE A 96 3.09 5.15 0.09
CA ILE A 96 1.77 4.55 0.18
C ILE A 96 1.73 3.60 1.38
N VAL A 97 0.70 3.71 2.20
CA VAL A 97 0.42 2.80 3.32
C VAL A 97 -0.93 2.15 3.08
N GLY A 98 -0.94 0.86 2.72
CA GLY A 98 -2.15 0.06 2.59
C GLY A 98 -2.64 -0.42 3.95
N ILE A 99 -3.90 -0.14 4.30
CA ILE A 99 -4.52 -0.58 5.57
C ILE A 99 -5.89 -1.15 5.26
N GLY A 100 -6.10 -2.44 5.52
CA GLY A 100 -7.39 -3.08 5.34
C GLY A 100 -7.30 -4.55 4.92
N GLY A 101 -8.36 -5.05 4.30
CA GLY A 101 -8.42 -6.40 3.73
C GLY A 101 -7.84 -6.49 2.31
N GLY A 102 -8.08 -7.61 1.63
CA GLY A 102 -7.53 -7.90 0.30
C GLY A 102 -7.78 -6.79 -0.72
N VAL A 103 -9.00 -6.25 -0.76
CA VAL A 103 -9.39 -5.16 -1.67
C VAL A 103 -8.52 -3.91 -1.50
N ALA A 104 -8.37 -3.41 -0.28
CA ALA A 104 -7.56 -2.24 0.00
C ALA A 104 -6.08 -2.48 -0.34
N LEU A 105 -5.57 -3.67 -0.01
CA LEU A 105 -4.19 -4.04 -0.30
C LEU A 105 -3.91 -4.18 -1.79
N ASP A 106 -4.80 -4.81 -2.55
CA ASP A 106 -4.65 -4.97 -4.01
C ASP A 106 -4.71 -3.63 -4.73
N VAL A 107 -5.65 -2.77 -4.36
CA VAL A 107 -5.73 -1.39 -4.89
C VAL A 107 -4.46 -0.61 -4.51
N SER A 108 -3.98 -0.73 -3.28
CA SER A 108 -2.76 0.00 -2.85
C SER A 108 -1.50 -0.42 -3.62
N ARG A 109 -1.34 -1.72 -3.92
CA ARG A 109 -0.23 -2.24 -4.75
C ARG A 109 -0.34 -1.75 -6.19
N ALA A 110 -1.54 -1.79 -6.75
CA ALA A 110 -1.77 -1.34 -8.11
C ALA A 110 -1.56 0.18 -8.23
N ILE A 111 -1.92 0.97 -7.21
CA ILE A 111 -1.59 2.40 -7.14
C ILE A 111 -0.08 2.57 -7.10
N ALA A 112 0.63 1.84 -6.23
CA ALA A 112 2.10 1.92 -6.13
C ALA A 112 2.77 1.67 -7.47
N LEU A 113 2.35 0.63 -8.21
CA LEU A 113 2.84 0.38 -9.56
C LEU A 113 2.47 1.53 -10.52
N ARG A 114 1.24 2.05 -10.46
CA ARG A 114 0.77 3.09 -11.37
C ARG A 114 1.48 4.43 -11.21
N VAL A 115 1.98 4.79 -10.02
CA VAL A 115 2.48 6.15 -9.73
C VAL A 115 3.48 6.65 -10.77
N ASN A 116 4.47 5.83 -11.13
CA ASN A 116 5.50 6.19 -12.11
C ASN A 116 5.33 5.49 -13.47
N HIS A 117 4.42 4.52 -13.57
CA HIS A 117 4.22 3.72 -14.78
C HIS A 117 2.94 4.12 -15.50
N ASN A 118 3.06 4.80 -16.65
CA ASN A 118 1.95 5.47 -17.33
C ASN A 118 1.23 4.66 -18.42
N ARG A 119 1.65 3.41 -18.68
CA ARG A 119 0.92 2.50 -19.60
C ARG A 119 -0.43 2.08 -19.03
N ASP A 120 -1.19 1.34 -19.82
CA ASP A 120 -2.43 0.73 -19.33
C ASP A 120 -2.14 -0.19 -18.14
N LEU A 121 -2.99 -0.18 -17.11
CA LEU A 121 -2.79 -1.04 -15.94
C LEU A 121 -2.74 -2.52 -16.33
N PHE A 122 -3.51 -2.92 -17.35
CA PHE A 122 -3.54 -4.29 -17.83
C PHE A 122 -2.33 -4.68 -18.67
N ASP A 123 -1.52 -3.72 -19.13
CA ASP A 123 -0.27 -4.02 -19.83
C ASP A 123 0.78 -4.63 -18.89
N TYR A 124 0.64 -4.44 -17.57
CA TYR A 124 1.55 -5.00 -16.56
C TYR A 124 1.16 -6.40 -16.08
N ASP A 125 0.21 -7.07 -16.71
CA ASP A 125 -0.16 -8.43 -16.34
C ASP A 125 0.99 -9.41 -16.63
N ASP A 126 1.54 -9.99 -15.56
CA ASP A 126 2.66 -10.93 -15.60
C ASP A 126 2.33 -12.20 -16.41
N LEU A 127 1.06 -12.60 -16.48
CA LEU A 127 0.64 -13.76 -17.27
C LEU A 127 0.84 -13.57 -18.77
N ILE A 128 0.99 -12.33 -19.23
CA ILE A 128 1.29 -11.97 -20.63
C ILE A 128 2.69 -11.36 -20.79
N GLY A 129 3.54 -11.47 -19.76
CA GLY A 129 4.90 -10.90 -19.75
C GLY A 129 4.93 -9.39 -19.55
N GLY A 130 3.97 -8.84 -18.80
CA GLY A 130 3.89 -7.41 -18.49
C GLY A 130 4.92 -6.92 -17.47
N ASP A 131 5.55 -7.84 -16.74
CA ASP A 131 6.63 -7.58 -15.78
C ASP A 131 7.81 -6.82 -16.41
N GLN A 132 8.10 -7.09 -17.69
CA GLN A 132 9.14 -6.39 -18.45
C GLN A 132 8.90 -4.88 -18.57
N PHE A 133 7.66 -4.42 -18.40
CA PHE A 133 7.31 -3.00 -18.48
C PHE A 133 7.45 -2.27 -17.13
N VAL A 134 7.68 -3.00 -16.04
CA VAL A 134 7.96 -2.45 -14.71
C VAL A 134 9.41 -1.96 -14.67
N THR A 135 9.64 -0.80 -15.28
CA THR A 135 10.99 -0.26 -15.54
C THR A 135 11.34 0.96 -14.69
N GLU A 136 10.33 1.71 -14.26
CA GLU A 136 10.49 2.87 -13.38
C GLU A 136 10.49 2.49 -11.89
N GLU A 137 10.93 3.40 -11.03
CA GLU A 137 10.90 3.21 -9.58
C GLU A 137 9.47 3.05 -9.07
N VAL A 138 9.22 2.03 -8.24
CA VAL A 138 7.97 1.90 -7.49
C VAL A 138 8.12 2.68 -6.17
N PRO A 139 7.19 3.58 -5.81
CA PRO A 139 7.29 4.35 -4.57
C PRO A 139 7.36 3.48 -3.32
N HIS A 140 7.87 4.06 -2.24
CA HIS A 140 7.96 3.38 -0.96
C HIS A 140 6.57 2.91 -0.49
N PHE A 141 6.42 1.60 -0.28
CA PHE A 141 5.14 0.96 -0.03
C PHE A 141 5.16 0.15 1.28
N ILE A 142 4.13 0.34 2.11
CA ILE A 142 3.95 -0.30 3.42
C ILE A 142 2.56 -0.96 3.48
N THR A 143 2.47 -2.16 4.08
CA THR A 143 1.22 -2.89 4.35
C THR A 143 1.22 -3.53 5.73
#